data_AF-A0A6J0BS56-F1
#
_entry.id   AF-A0A6J0BS56-F1
#
_cell.length_a   1.000
_cell.length_b   1.000
_cell.length_c   1.000
_cell.angle_alpha   90.00
_cell.angle_beta   90.00
_cell.angle_gamma   90.00
#
_symmetry.space_group_name_H-M   'P 1'
#
loop_
_entity.id
_entity.type
_entity.pdbx_description
1 polymer ?
#
loop_
_entity_poly.entity_id
_entity_poly.type
_entity_poly.pdbx_seq_one_letter_code
_entity_poly.pdbx_strand_id
1 'polypeptide(L)'
;MTEYLDFPKINFIRELIRDPLVSKFRMLKTENERFEVALKTVIEHHITVLDTTCQQKNLDRSITLRNNGNESFLSCQYYTAVKQYTESIVCAPESSEELAIAYANRSAALFRLGKFTDCVKDIDRALNLKYPDRLKIKLYKRKKLSFVALGRFGRDTSFQETVNSLEKMDLQKDESKNKLLQLSSVRLISKSPAYALQHLPPTILASNPTIPSASDGVTIKYSKKFGRHLVATRKIKPGEVLILEKPYCSRLNLKNVYTHCSYCLQVSWTMIPCQYCINVAYCSEKCKNKAWDDYHEVECSVVGLLLGHGFNNILWLSLRMAITATEKGTKLDALKQELKTIDDSTDPCTKGYGDDGKFYSDKYRSIYSLTDNIDKCSAVNLIFRPLWTAITVCMLATESRMFGKKLSLHTLAKNQDVMFVGKLILKNIHTLFSNRQSFGPSHGPEGQSLGDAVMAVSNLINHSCDANTIKQWYADCMAVYAVYPIEQGEQVFDNYGPRFNVMEKCIRQRYLNRWHFNCDCLPCANNWPTMHSLPSYRKQEMSEDSKKQLDQIIYRYKVCNLMFDDNIRYLPNILNELLKMINLLFENVQKPCIELMMAISMLKEYYEWSDVIFHYEPIDKF
;
A
#
# COMPACT_ATOMS: atom_id res chain seq x y z
N MET A 1 16.59 -3.42 -21.16
CA MET A 1 15.87 -3.52 -19.88
C MET A 1 16.86 -3.23 -18.77
N THR A 2 17.16 -1.94 -18.67
CA THR A 2 17.89 -1.29 -17.59
C THR A 2 17.15 -1.54 -16.28
N GLU A 3 17.85 -1.95 -15.23
CA GLU A 3 17.38 -1.70 -13.86
C GLU A 3 16.90 -0.24 -13.85
N TYR A 4 15.66 -0.01 -13.41
CA TYR A 4 14.99 1.28 -13.45
C TYR A 4 15.90 2.37 -12.89
N LEU A 5 16.59 3.05 -13.79
CA LEU A 5 17.21 4.33 -13.55
C LEU A 5 16.10 5.37 -13.63
N ASP A 6 15.17 5.31 -12.68
CA ASP A 6 14.57 6.52 -12.14
C ASP A 6 15.68 7.21 -11.35
N PHE A 7 16.70 7.68 -12.08
CA PHE A 7 17.69 8.57 -11.51
C PHE A 7 16.92 9.81 -11.07
N PRO A 8 17.17 10.30 -9.83
CA PRO A 8 16.82 11.66 -9.46
C PRO A 8 17.23 12.61 -10.60
N LYS A 9 16.44 13.66 -10.85
CA LYS A 9 16.78 14.72 -11.83
C LYS A 9 17.95 15.58 -11.31
N ILE A 10 19.04 14.93 -10.91
CA ILE A 10 20.25 15.56 -10.44
C ILE A 10 21.28 15.33 -11.54
N ASN A 11 21.39 16.30 -12.45
CA ASN A 11 22.42 16.33 -13.50
C ASN A 11 23.82 16.08 -12.89
N PHE A 12 24.03 16.51 -11.65
CA PHE A 12 25.28 16.32 -10.90
C PHE A 12 25.62 14.87 -10.51
N ILE A 13 24.63 13.98 -10.27
CA ILE A 13 24.94 12.55 -10.02
C ILE A 13 25.59 11.93 -11.27
N ARG A 14 25.23 12.41 -12.46
CA ARG A 14 25.86 12.00 -13.72
C ARG A 14 27.25 12.62 -13.91
N GLU A 15 27.50 13.80 -13.34
CA GLU A 15 28.83 14.44 -13.32
C GLU A 15 29.78 13.76 -12.33
N LEU A 16 29.29 13.34 -11.16
CA LEU A 16 30.00 12.50 -10.18
C LEU A 16 30.48 11.16 -10.74
N ILE A 17 29.82 10.62 -11.78
CA ILE A 17 30.26 9.38 -12.47
C ILE A 17 31.58 9.62 -13.25
N ARG A 18 31.84 10.87 -13.66
CA ARG A 18 33.05 11.25 -14.40
C ARG A 18 34.22 11.61 -13.49
N ASP A 19 33.99 11.63 -12.19
CA ASP A 19 34.96 11.97 -11.15
C ASP A 19 35.79 10.73 -10.72
N PRO A 20 37.09 10.89 -10.36
CA PRO A 20 37.89 9.84 -9.71
C PRO A 20 37.21 9.17 -8.49
N LEU A 21 36.16 9.76 -7.91
CA LEU A 21 35.26 9.13 -6.93
C LEU A 21 34.77 7.73 -7.32
N VAL A 22 34.45 7.45 -8.58
CA VAL A 22 34.01 6.10 -8.99
C VAL A 22 35.11 5.06 -8.75
N SER A 23 36.36 5.42 -9.02
CA SER A 23 37.51 4.54 -8.75
C SER A 23 37.71 4.34 -7.24
N LYS A 24 37.52 5.39 -6.43
CA LYS A 24 37.59 5.35 -4.97
C LYS A 24 36.52 4.42 -4.37
N PHE A 25 35.27 4.53 -4.81
CA PHE A 25 34.18 3.67 -4.33
C PHE A 25 34.39 2.19 -4.67
N ARG A 26 34.97 1.87 -5.83
CA ARG A 26 35.30 0.50 -6.22
C ARG A 26 36.33 -0.16 -5.31
N MET A 27 37.19 0.62 -4.66
CA MET A 27 38.22 0.12 -3.75
C MET A 27 37.71 -0.10 -2.31
N LEU A 28 36.54 0.42 -1.96
CA LEU A 28 35.96 0.28 -0.62
C LEU A 28 35.41 -1.13 -0.43
N LYS A 29 35.67 -1.71 0.75
CA LYS A 29 35.33 -3.11 1.05
C LYS A 29 33.99 -3.23 1.77
N THR A 30 33.63 -2.24 2.59
CA THR A 30 32.42 -2.29 3.40
C THR A 30 31.41 -1.20 3.04
N GLU A 31 30.13 -1.46 3.30
CA GLU A 31 29.08 -0.43 3.15
C GLU A 31 29.29 0.77 4.08
N ASN A 32 29.86 0.52 5.25
CA ASN A 32 30.15 1.57 6.21
C ASN A 32 31.15 2.58 5.63
N GLU A 33 32.22 2.08 5.00
CA GLU A 33 33.19 2.91 4.29
C GLU A 33 32.54 3.65 3.10
N ARG A 34 31.69 2.95 2.32
CA ARG A 34 30.98 3.55 1.17
C ARG A 34 30.09 4.71 1.60
N PHE A 35 29.32 4.54 2.67
CA PHE A 35 28.48 5.60 3.21
C PHE A 35 29.30 6.76 3.78
N GLU A 36 30.39 6.49 4.50
CA GLU A 36 31.28 7.53 5.04
C GLU A 36 31.89 8.40 3.94
N VAL A 37 32.39 7.77 2.87
CA VAL A 37 32.92 8.49 1.71
C VAL A 37 31.81 9.26 0.99
N ALA A 38 30.62 8.65 0.81
CA ALA A 38 29.48 9.32 0.22
C ALA A 38 29.08 10.58 1.00
N LEU A 39 28.95 10.50 2.33
CA LEU A 39 28.57 11.62 3.16
C LEU A 39 29.57 12.77 3.10
N LYS A 40 30.87 12.46 3.19
CA LYS A 40 31.94 13.48 3.04
C LYS A 40 31.86 14.15 1.67
N THR A 41 31.68 13.36 0.61
CA THR A 41 31.55 13.86 -0.76
C THR A 41 30.38 14.84 -0.90
N VAL A 42 29.21 14.49 -0.36
CA VAL A 42 28.01 15.35 -0.39
C VAL A 42 28.25 16.67 0.34
N ILE A 43 28.93 16.62 1.50
CA ILE A 43 29.25 17.81 2.31
C ILE A 43 30.28 18.71 1.60
N GLU A 44 31.36 18.14 1.08
CA GLU A 44 32.46 18.87 0.42
C GLU A 44 32.01 19.59 -0.85
N HIS A 45 31.17 18.95 -1.65
CA HIS A 45 30.69 19.53 -2.90
C HIS A 45 29.52 20.49 -2.71
N HIS A 46 29.10 20.74 -1.46
CA HIS A 46 27.90 21.50 -1.13
C HIS A 46 26.73 21.12 -2.04
N ILE A 47 26.59 19.81 -2.38
CA ILE A 47 25.52 19.35 -3.29
C ILE A 47 24.28 20.01 -2.77
N THR A 48 23.62 20.82 -3.59
CA THR A 48 22.61 21.79 -3.15
C THR A 48 21.38 21.06 -2.61
N VAL A 49 21.53 20.51 -1.40
CA VAL A 49 20.50 20.03 -0.49
C VAL A 49 19.57 21.21 -0.13
N LEU A 50 20.01 22.45 -0.40
CA LEU A 50 19.42 23.70 0.01
C LEU A 50 18.69 24.50 -1.09
N ASP A 51 18.91 24.21 -2.39
CA ASP A 51 18.29 25.00 -3.48
C ASP A 51 17.01 24.37 -4.06
N THR A 52 16.58 23.22 -3.53
CA THR A 52 15.39 22.55 -4.03
C THR A 52 14.15 23.03 -3.30
N THR A 53 13.24 23.64 -4.05
CA THR A 53 11.89 23.94 -3.56
C THR A 53 11.05 22.67 -3.58
N CYS A 54 10.43 22.33 -2.45
CA CYS A 54 9.38 21.32 -2.42
C CYS A 54 8.01 21.96 -2.63
N GLN A 55 7.05 21.17 -3.11
CA GLN A 55 5.68 21.68 -3.24
C GLN A 55 5.08 21.92 -1.85
N GLN A 56 4.72 23.18 -1.62
CA GLN A 56 4.04 23.63 -0.41
C GLN A 56 2.55 23.76 -0.64
N LYS A 57 1.80 23.89 0.46
CA LYS A 57 0.41 24.36 0.41
C LYS A 57 0.38 25.72 -0.29
N ASN A 58 -0.49 25.86 -1.28
CA ASN A 58 -0.54 27.02 -2.16
C ASN A 58 -2.00 27.41 -2.40
N LEU A 59 -2.32 28.66 -2.07
CA LEU A 59 -3.68 29.18 -2.12
C LEU A 59 -4.23 29.21 -3.55
N ASP A 60 -3.48 29.77 -4.49
CA ASP A 60 -3.89 29.91 -5.89
C ASP A 60 -4.16 28.54 -6.52
N ARG A 61 -3.26 27.57 -6.29
CA ARG A 61 -3.44 26.20 -6.73
C ARG A 61 -4.70 25.57 -6.13
N SER A 62 -4.96 25.79 -4.85
CA SER A 62 -6.18 25.32 -4.19
C SER A 62 -7.43 25.91 -4.85
N ILE A 63 -7.42 27.20 -5.18
CA ILE A 63 -8.52 27.89 -5.87
C ILE A 63 -8.72 27.34 -7.28
N THR A 64 -7.66 27.17 -8.06
CA THR A 64 -7.72 26.57 -9.40
C THR A 64 -8.35 25.18 -9.36
N LEU A 65 -7.86 24.30 -8.48
CA LEU A 65 -8.40 22.95 -8.34
C LEU A 65 -9.87 22.95 -7.90
N ARG A 66 -10.25 23.88 -7.02
CA ARG A 66 -11.65 24.05 -6.61
C ARG A 66 -12.52 24.50 -7.78
N ASN A 67 -12.04 25.40 -8.63
CA ASN A 67 -12.77 25.86 -9.79
C ASN A 67 -12.98 24.74 -10.81
N ASN A 68 -11.95 23.91 -11.05
CA ASN A 68 -12.10 22.69 -11.86
C ASN A 68 -13.16 21.76 -11.26
N GLY A 69 -13.15 21.60 -9.92
CA GLY A 69 -14.20 20.86 -9.19
C GLY A 69 -15.60 21.44 -9.39
N ASN A 70 -15.73 22.77 -9.44
CA ASN A 70 -17.00 23.45 -9.71
C ASN A 70 -17.49 23.17 -11.13
N GLU A 71 -16.61 23.20 -12.13
CA GLU A 71 -16.93 22.85 -13.52
C GLU A 71 -17.43 21.41 -13.62
N SER A 72 -16.68 20.44 -13.08
CA SER A 72 -17.13 19.04 -13.06
C SER A 72 -18.44 18.84 -12.30
N PHE A 73 -18.66 19.58 -11.21
CA PHE A 73 -19.94 19.54 -10.48
C PHE A 73 -21.10 20.07 -11.32
N LEU A 74 -20.91 21.17 -12.06
CA LEU A 74 -21.92 21.74 -12.96
C LEU A 74 -22.22 20.79 -14.14
N SER A 75 -21.22 20.05 -14.62
CA SER A 75 -21.37 18.99 -15.62
C SER A 75 -21.91 17.67 -15.06
N CYS A 76 -22.41 17.63 -13.83
CA CYS A 76 -22.90 16.43 -13.14
C CYS A 76 -21.86 15.29 -12.97
N GLN A 77 -20.57 15.54 -13.18
CA GLN A 77 -19.47 14.60 -12.98
C GLN A 77 -19.04 14.57 -11.51
N TYR A 78 -19.92 14.10 -10.62
CA TYR A 78 -19.75 14.25 -9.18
C TYR A 78 -18.54 13.48 -8.61
N TYR A 79 -18.18 12.32 -9.15
CA TYR A 79 -16.96 11.59 -8.73
C TYR A 79 -15.69 12.40 -9.03
N THR A 80 -15.58 12.94 -10.25
CA THR A 80 -14.49 13.82 -10.68
C THR A 80 -14.44 15.08 -9.80
N ALA A 81 -15.60 15.69 -9.52
CA ALA A 81 -15.69 16.84 -8.64
C ALA A 81 -15.17 16.53 -7.23
N VAL A 82 -15.53 15.38 -6.63
CA VAL A 82 -14.99 14.96 -5.32
C VAL A 82 -13.47 14.84 -5.33
N LYS A 83 -12.89 14.25 -6.39
CA LYS A 83 -11.43 14.14 -6.55
C LYS A 83 -10.78 15.53 -6.59
N GLN A 84 -11.25 16.42 -7.46
CA GLN A 84 -10.68 17.77 -7.61
C GLN A 84 -10.86 18.63 -6.35
N TYR A 85 -12.01 18.54 -5.67
CA TYR A 85 -12.18 19.21 -4.37
C TYR A 85 -11.25 18.62 -3.29
N THR A 86 -10.96 17.32 -3.32
CA THR A 86 -10.00 16.70 -2.40
C THR A 86 -8.58 17.19 -2.67
N GLU A 87 -8.18 17.30 -3.93
CA GLU A 87 -6.89 17.88 -4.31
C GLU A 87 -6.78 19.36 -3.87
N SER A 88 -7.87 20.13 -4.03
CA SER A 88 -7.98 21.51 -3.54
C SER A 88 -7.79 21.61 -2.03
N ILE A 89 -8.45 20.74 -1.26
CA ILE A 89 -8.32 20.64 0.20
C ILE A 89 -6.87 20.33 0.61
N VAL A 90 -6.21 19.40 -0.07
CA VAL A 90 -4.81 19.03 0.22
C VAL A 90 -3.87 20.21 0.02
N CYS A 91 -4.08 20.99 -1.05
CA CYS A 91 -3.25 22.16 -1.37
C CYS A 91 -3.55 23.39 -0.52
N ALA A 92 -4.73 23.49 0.11
CA ALA A 92 -5.12 24.69 0.83
C ALA A 92 -4.26 24.92 2.09
N PRO A 93 -3.84 26.17 2.35
CA PRO A 93 -3.27 26.56 3.64
C PRO A 93 -4.21 26.24 4.81
N GLU A 94 -3.65 25.89 5.97
CA GLU A 94 -4.44 25.61 7.16
C GLU A 94 -5.27 26.84 7.57
N SER A 95 -6.50 26.61 8.07
CA SER A 95 -7.38 27.67 8.56
C SER A 95 -7.77 28.76 7.55
N SER A 96 -7.53 28.56 6.25
CA SER A 96 -7.98 29.49 5.21
C SER A 96 -9.49 29.40 4.99
N GLU A 97 -10.09 30.49 4.52
CA GLU A 97 -11.50 30.48 4.09
C GLU A 97 -11.67 29.51 2.90
N GLU A 98 -10.67 29.42 2.02
CA GLU A 98 -10.65 28.55 0.85
C GLU A 98 -10.74 27.08 1.22
N LEU A 99 -10.06 26.64 2.29
CA LEU A 99 -10.17 25.29 2.83
C LEU A 99 -11.60 25.00 3.28
N ALA A 100 -12.23 25.94 4.00
CA ALA A 100 -13.61 25.82 4.45
C ALA A 100 -14.59 25.72 3.25
N ILE A 101 -14.39 26.55 2.23
CA ILE A 101 -15.18 26.51 1.00
C ILE A 101 -14.96 25.20 0.22
N ALA A 102 -13.73 24.67 0.17
CA ALA A 102 -13.44 23.42 -0.53
C ALA A 102 -14.15 22.23 0.16
N TYR A 103 -14.18 22.16 1.49
CA TYR A 103 -15.00 21.19 2.24
C TYR A 103 -16.52 21.38 1.96
N ALA A 104 -16.99 22.62 1.94
CA ALA A 104 -18.37 22.95 1.60
C ALA A 104 -18.76 22.52 0.17
N ASN A 105 -17.84 22.61 -0.79
CA ASN A 105 -18.08 22.17 -2.16
C ASN A 105 -18.02 20.64 -2.29
N ARG A 106 -17.05 19.98 -1.64
CA ARG A 106 -16.97 18.51 -1.61
C ARG A 106 -18.20 17.88 -0.98
N SER A 107 -18.73 18.43 0.12
CA SER A 107 -19.99 17.95 0.70
C SER A 107 -21.19 18.09 -0.25
N ALA A 108 -21.18 19.06 -1.17
CA ALA A 108 -22.21 19.18 -2.20
C ALA A 108 -22.17 18.00 -3.18
N ALA A 109 -20.97 17.65 -3.66
CA ALA A 109 -20.77 16.51 -4.54
C ALA A 109 -21.11 15.18 -3.83
N LEU A 110 -20.67 15.01 -2.58
CA LEU A 110 -20.99 13.83 -1.77
C LEU A 110 -22.49 13.67 -1.54
N PHE A 111 -23.22 14.76 -1.32
CA PHE A 111 -24.68 14.74 -1.21
C PHE A 111 -25.34 14.26 -2.50
N ARG A 112 -24.85 14.70 -3.67
CA ARG A 112 -25.34 14.24 -4.98
C ARG A 112 -25.05 12.76 -5.24
N LEU A 113 -23.94 12.25 -4.70
CA LEU A 113 -23.57 10.83 -4.74
C LEU A 113 -24.29 9.96 -3.69
N GLY A 114 -25.17 10.52 -2.86
CA GLY A 114 -25.84 9.79 -1.79
C GLY A 114 -24.92 9.38 -0.63
N LYS A 115 -23.70 9.91 -0.56
CA LYS A 115 -22.73 9.66 0.53
C LYS A 115 -23.04 10.56 1.72
N PHE A 116 -24.22 10.40 2.32
CA PHE A 116 -24.75 11.32 3.33
C PHE A 116 -23.91 11.42 4.61
N THR A 117 -23.39 10.28 5.11
CA THR A 117 -22.51 10.28 6.28
C THR A 117 -21.24 11.10 6.04
N ASP A 118 -20.66 10.97 4.85
CA ASP A 118 -19.45 11.69 4.44
C ASP A 118 -19.73 13.17 4.15
N CYS A 119 -20.89 13.47 3.56
CA CYS A 119 -21.39 14.84 3.39
C CYS A 119 -21.48 15.57 4.73
N VAL A 120 -22.03 14.94 5.77
CA VAL A 120 -22.13 15.53 7.12
C VAL A 120 -20.73 15.84 7.69
N LYS A 121 -19.77 14.91 7.59
CA LYS A 121 -18.39 15.13 8.09
C LYS A 121 -17.75 16.36 7.46
N ASP A 122 -17.88 16.54 6.16
CA ASP A 122 -17.30 17.70 5.47
C ASP A 122 -18.02 19.01 5.80
N ILE A 123 -19.35 18.96 6.04
CA ILE A 123 -20.08 20.12 6.54
C ILE A 123 -19.54 20.54 7.91
N ASP A 124 -19.34 19.59 8.81
CA ASP A 124 -18.83 19.87 10.16
C ASP A 124 -17.42 20.48 10.11
N ARG A 125 -16.55 19.96 9.24
CA ARG A 125 -15.22 20.54 9.01
C ARG A 125 -15.30 21.96 8.46
N ALA A 126 -16.17 22.21 7.49
CA ALA A 126 -16.36 23.57 6.96
C ALA A 126 -16.85 24.54 8.05
N LEU A 127 -17.82 24.12 8.88
CA LEU A 127 -18.38 24.94 9.95
C LEU A 127 -17.39 25.20 11.10
N ASN A 128 -16.45 24.30 11.35
CA ASN A 128 -15.37 24.46 12.32
C ASN A 128 -14.22 25.34 11.81
N LEU A 129 -14.25 25.75 10.54
CA LEU A 129 -13.30 26.66 9.91
C LEU A 129 -13.93 28.03 9.68
N LYS A 130 -13.18 28.94 9.05
CA LYS A 130 -13.61 30.30 8.69
C LYS A 130 -14.58 30.30 7.49
N TYR A 131 -15.69 29.57 7.58
CA TYR A 131 -16.70 29.56 6.52
C TYR A 131 -17.61 30.81 6.59
N PRO A 132 -17.87 31.51 5.47
CA PRO A 132 -18.66 32.74 5.49
C PRO A 132 -20.06 32.57 6.09
N ASP A 133 -20.42 33.37 7.09
CA ASP A 133 -21.69 33.26 7.82
C ASP A 133 -22.91 33.30 6.90
N ARG A 134 -22.90 34.19 5.90
CA ARG A 134 -23.97 34.34 4.91
C ARG A 134 -24.23 33.06 4.10
N LEU A 135 -23.27 32.13 4.03
CA LEU A 135 -23.36 30.87 3.30
C LEU A 135 -23.72 29.68 4.21
N LYS A 136 -23.58 29.79 5.54
CA LYS A 136 -23.80 28.69 6.49
C LYS A 136 -25.19 28.06 6.37
N ILE A 137 -26.20 28.85 6.03
CA ILE A 137 -27.57 28.35 5.79
C ILE A 137 -27.62 27.23 4.73
N LYS A 138 -26.77 27.28 3.69
CA LYS A 138 -26.70 26.24 2.66
C LYS A 138 -26.18 24.92 3.23
N LEU A 139 -25.18 25.00 4.12
CA LEU A 139 -24.60 23.84 4.78
C LEU A 139 -25.57 23.19 5.75
N TYR A 140 -26.19 23.96 6.64
CA TYR A 140 -27.15 23.40 7.59
C TYR A 140 -28.37 22.78 6.88
N LYS A 141 -28.87 23.38 5.79
CA LYS A 141 -29.94 22.77 4.98
C LYS A 141 -29.52 21.42 4.40
N ARG A 142 -28.32 21.34 3.82
CA ARG A 142 -27.76 20.07 3.31
C ARG A 142 -27.54 19.05 4.42
N LYS A 143 -27.06 19.47 5.60
CA LYS A 143 -26.83 18.62 6.77
C LYS A 143 -28.15 18.02 7.28
N LYS A 144 -29.19 18.85 7.43
CA LYS A 144 -30.56 18.42 7.79
C LYS A 144 -31.08 17.36 6.81
N LEU A 145 -30.99 17.62 5.50
CA LEU A 145 -31.42 16.67 4.47
C LEU A 145 -30.62 15.37 4.51
N SER A 146 -29.32 15.44 4.79
CA SER A 146 -28.47 14.25 4.93
C SER A 146 -28.89 13.40 6.12
N PHE A 147 -29.23 13.99 7.28
CA PHE A 147 -29.75 13.25 8.43
C PHE A 147 -31.11 12.59 8.15
N VAL A 148 -31.99 13.29 7.44
CA VAL A 148 -33.29 12.73 7.01
C VAL A 148 -33.05 11.51 6.11
N ALA A 149 -32.17 11.63 5.12
CA ALA A 149 -31.84 10.53 4.21
C ALA A 149 -31.17 9.33 4.92
N LEU A 150 -30.46 9.56 6.03
CA LEU A 150 -29.87 8.52 6.88
C LEU A 150 -30.87 7.90 7.88
N GLY A 151 -32.12 8.37 7.96
CA GLY A 151 -33.08 7.92 8.97
C GLY A 151 -32.71 8.30 10.41
N ARG A 152 -31.80 9.28 10.60
CA ARG A 152 -31.29 9.72 11.91
C ARG A 152 -32.00 10.95 12.50
N PHE A 153 -33.21 11.24 12.03
CA PHE A 153 -34.00 12.37 12.51
C PHE A 153 -34.47 12.15 13.98
N GLY A 154 -34.46 13.20 14.80
CA GLY A 154 -35.04 13.22 16.15
C GLY A 154 -34.25 12.54 17.29
N ARG A 155 -33.27 11.67 16.99
CA ARG A 155 -32.43 11.00 18.01
C ARG A 155 -30.99 11.49 18.07
N ASP A 156 -30.52 12.16 17.01
CA ASP A 156 -29.15 12.65 16.91
C ASP A 156 -29.07 14.10 17.45
N THR A 157 -28.28 14.31 18.49
CA THR A 157 -28.04 15.65 19.07
C THR A 157 -27.57 16.65 18.00
N SER A 158 -26.75 16.20 17.05
CA SER A 158 -26.25 17.03 15.95
C SER A 158 -27.34 17.41 14.96
N PHE A 159 -28.40 16.59 14.83
CA PHE A 159 -29.59 16.96 14.06
C PHE A 159 -30.35 18.11 14.73
N GLN A 160 -30.57 18.02 16.05
CA GLN A 160 -31.27 19.08 16.79
C GLN A 160 -30.49 20.40 16.76
N GLU A 161 -29.17 20.37 16.96
CA GLU A 161 -28.30 21.54 16.81
C GLU A 161 -28.38 22.16 15.42
N THR A 162 -28.44 21.31 14.38
CA THR A 162 -28.60 21.74 12.98
C THR A 162 -29.94 22.45 12.77
N VAL A 163 -31.04 21.91 13.31
CA VAL A 163 -32.38 22.52 13.22
C VAL A 163 -32.42 23.86 13.97
N ASN A 164 -31.94 23.89 15.21
CA ASN A 164 -31.88 25.12 16.02
C ASN A 164 -31.04 26.21 15.33
N SER A 165 -29.93 25.83 14.70
CA SER A 165 -29.09 26.78 13.94
C SER A 165 -29.80 27.32 12.70
N LEU A 166 -30.57 26.48 12.00
CA LEU A 166 -31.39 26.93 10.87
C LEU A 166 -32.49 27.89 11.30
N GLU A 167 -33.21 27.58 12.37
CA GLU A 167 -34.29 28.41 12.89
C GLU A 167 -33.78 29.79 13.29
N LYS A 168 -32.64 29.86 14.00
CA LYS A 168 -31.98 31.14 14.34
C LYS A 168 -31.61 31.98 13.11
N MET A 169 -31.22 31.33 12.00
CA MET A 169 -30.86 32.02 10.76
C MET A 169 -32.08 32.44 9.93
N ASP A 170 -33.17 31.67 9.98
CA ASP A 170 -34.42 31.97 9.28
C ASP A 170 -35.14 33.17 9.94
N LEU A 171 -35.07 33.26 11.27
CA LEU A 171 -35.57 34.42 12.06
C LEU A 171 -34.85 35.74 11.73
N GLN A 172 -33.67 35.71 11.09
CA GLN A 172 -32.92 36.90 10.68
C GLN A 172 -33.20 37.34 9.23
N LYS A 173 -34.01 36.59 8.46
CA LYS A 173 -34.32 36.90 7.05
C LYS A 173 -35.82 36.84 6.77
N ASP A 174 -36.55 37.86 7.23
CA ASP A 174 -38.00 37.97 7.02
C ASP A 174 -38.43 38.49 5.62
N GLU A 175 -37.57 38.46 4.60
CA GLU A 175 -37.93 38.98 3.25
C GLU A 175 -37.56 38.07 2.06
N SER A 176 -37.31 36.78 2.26
CA SER A 176 -37.03 35.89 1.11
C SER A 176 -37.61 34.49 1.28
N LYS A 177 -38.91 34.42 1.59
CA LYS A 177 -39.64 33.17 1.81
C LYS A 177 -39.88 32.32 0.54
N ASN A 178 -39.62 32.80 -0.67
CA ASN A 178 -40.20 32.18 -1.90
C ASN A 178 -39.24 31.74 -3.02
N LYS A 179 -38.09 31.13 -2.71
CA LYS A 179 -37.33 30.40 -3.77
C LYS A 179 -36.58 29.15 -3.34
N LEU A 180 -36.88 28.60 -2.15
CA LEU A 180 -36.02 27.58 -1.53
C LEU A 180 -36.76 26.31 -1.11
N LEU A 181 -37.76 25.92 -1.91
CA LEU A 181 -38.56 24.69 -1.76
C LEU A 181 -38.59 23.78 -3.00
N GLN A 182 -37.67 23.94 -3.96
CA GLN A 182 -37.44 22.94 -5.02
C GLN A 182 -36.19 22.10 -4.73
N LEU A 183 -36.25 21.27 -3.69
CA LEU A 183 -35.32 20.13 -3.51
C LEU A 183 -36.06 18.82 -3.25
N SER A 184 -37.40 18.82 -3.32
CA SER A 184 -38.26 17.63 -3.29
C SER A 184 -38.15 16.78 -4.57
N SER A 185 -37.44 17.23 -5.59
CA SER A 185 -37.24 16.51 -6.86
C SER A 185 -35.81 15.99 -7.07
N VAL A 186 -34.96 15.95 -6.04
CA VAL A 186 -33.72 15.17 -6.17
C VAL A 186 -34.13 13.71 -6.29
N ARG A 187 -34.17 13.20 -7.53
CA ARG A 187 -34.00 11.77 -7.81
C ARG A 187 -32.71 11.37 -7.11
N LEU A 188 -32.85 10.91 -5.87
CA LEU A 188 -31.81 10.17 -5.20
C LEU A 188 -31.45 9.06 -6.19
N ILE A 189 -30.20 9.02 -6.64
CA ILE A 189 -29.68 7.83 -7.28
C ILE A 189 -29.60 6.80 -6.16
N SER A 190 -30.74 6.23 -5.76
CA SER A 190 -30.81 5.07 -4.89
C SER A 190 -30.50 3.83 -5.72
N LYS A 191 -29.36 3.86 -6.39
CA LYS A 191 -28.54 2.67 -6.50
C LYS A 191 -27.53 2.78 -5.36
N SER A 192 -28.02 2.68 -4.12
CA SER A 192 -27.13 2.05 -3.14
C SER A 192 -26.85 0.69 -3.76
N PRO A 193 -25.60 0.30 -4.03
CA PRO A 193 -25.32 -1.11 -4.13
C PRO A 193 -25.87 -1.68 -2.83
N ALA A 194 -26.96 -2.44 -2.92
CA ALA A 194 -27.33 -3.33 -1.85
C ALA A 194 -26.06 -4.16 -1.63
N TYR A 195 -25.50 -4.09 -0.43
CA TYR A 195 -24.29 -4.77 -0.02
C TYR A 195 -22.97 -4.19 -0.59
N ALA A 196 -22.54 -3.04 -0.06
CA ALA A 196 -21.11 -2.91 0.23
C ALA A 196 -20.80 -3.86 1.39
N LEU A 197 -20.66 -5.16 1.10
CA LEU A 197 -20.10 -6.12 2.04
C LEU A 197 -18.73 -5.58 2.42
N GLN A 198 -18.59 -5.14 3.67
CA GLN A 198 -17.31 -4.69 4.19
C GLN A 198 -16.33 -5.84 3.96
N HIS A 199 -15.35 -5.63 3.08
CA HIS A 199 -14.34 -6.64 2.75
C HIS A 199 -13.39 -6.78 3.95
N LEU A 200 -13.83 -7.55 4.94
CA LEU A 200 -13.13 -7.76 6.20
C LEU A 200 -12.05 -8.81 6.03
N PRO A 201 -10.90 -8.66 6.72
CA PRO A 201 -9.87 -9.68 6.73
C PRO A 201 -10.42 -10.99 7.32
N PRO A 202 -9.90 -12.15 6.89
CA PRO A 202 -10.28 -13.45 7.44
C PRO A 202 -9.73 -13.62 8.86
N THR A 203 -10.08 -14.73 9.51
CA THR A 203 -9.53 -15.14 10.80
C THR A 203 -8.63 -16.36 10.65
N ILE A 204 -7.52 -16.40 11.39
CA ILE A 204 -6.70 -17.61 11.55
C ILE A 204 -7.39 -18.52 12.58
N LEU A 205 -7.74 -19.74 12.16
CA LEU A 205 -8.47 -20.69 13.01
C LEU A 205 -7.63 -21.22 14.18
N ALA A 206 -6.37 -21.55 13.92
CA ALA A 206 -5.41 -22.03 14.92
C ALA A 206 -4.10 -21.25 14.74
N SER A 207 -3.66 -20.56 15.78
CA SER A 207 -2.51 -19.64 15.72
C SER A 207 -1.19 -20.36 16.00
N ASN A 208 -0.13 -19.93 15.33
CA ASN A 208 1.21 -20.42 15.61
C ASN A 208 1.77 -19.83 16.93
N PRO A 209 2.34 -20.63 17.84
CA PRO A 209 2.86 -20.13 19.12
C PRO A 209 4.11 -19.25 18.96
N THR A 210 4.88 -19.42 17.89
CA THR A 210 6.15 -18.72 17.62
C THR A 210 6.03 -17.63 16.55
N ILE A 211 4.98 -17.65 15.73
CA ILE A 211 4.77 -16.68 14.63
C ILE A 211 3.36 -16.10 14.79
N PRO A 212 3.16 -15.03 15.58
CA PRO A 212 1.82 -14.56 15.96
C PRO A 212 0.90 -14.20 14.79
N SER A 213 1.44 -13.84 13.64
CA SER A 213 0.70 -13.50 12.42
C SER A 213 0.42 -14.70 11.50
N ALA A 214 0.78 -15.93 11.90
CA ALA A 214 0.63 -17.13 11.09
C ALA A 214 -0.21 -18.21 11.78
N SER A 215 -0.74 -19.13 10.97
CA SER A 215 -1.43 -20.31 11.47
C SER A 215 -0.46 -21.37 11.98
N ASP A 216 -0.97 -22.27 12.82
CA ASP A 216 -0.26 -23.46 13.29
C ASP A 216 0.26 -24.36 12.16
N GLY A 217 -0.32 -24.22 10.96
CA GLY A 217 -0.02 -24.97 9.75
C GLY A 217 1.34 -24.65 9.13
N VAL A 218 2.02 -23.58 9.53
CA VAL A 218 3.32 -23.18 8.95
C VAL A 218 4.38 -22.92 10.00
N THR A 219 5.65 -23.17 9.68
CA THR A 219 6.79 -22.84 10.54
C THR A 219 7.99 -22.38 9.71
N ILE A 220 8.93 -21.65 10.33
CA ILE A 220 10.16 -21.21 9.68
C ILE A 220 11.20 -22.33 9.74
N LYS A 221 11.82 -22.62 8.60
CA LYS A 221 13.00 -23.49 8.49
C LYS A 221 14.10 -22.78 7.72
N TYR A 222 15.31 -23.29 7.83
CA TYR A 222 16.46 -22.84 7.07
C TYR A 222 16.99 -23.95 6.16
N SER A 223 17.36 -23.60 4.93
CA SER A 223 18.20 -24.45 4.08
C SER A 223 19.22 -23.59 3.34
N LYS A 224 20.35 -24.18 2.91
CA LYS A 224 21.36 -23.47 2.11
C LYS A 224 20.80 -22.96 0.78
N LYS A 225 19.85 -23.68 0.18
CA LYS A 225 19.24 -23.33 -1.11
C LYS A 225 18.27 -22.16 -1.00
N PHE A 226 17.38 -22.21 -0.02
CA PHE A 226 16.24 -21.29 0.10
C PHE A 226 16.41 -20.22 1.17
N GLY A 227 17.50 -20.26 1.94
CA GLY A 227 17.62 -19.46 3.16
C GLY A 227 16.53 -19.82 4.16
N ARG A 228 16.08 -18.83 4.92
CA ARG A 228 14.88 -18.96 5.76
C ARG A 228 13.63 -19.00 4.89
N HIS A 229 12.76 -19.96 5.14
CA HIS A 229 11.54 -20.17 4.38
C HIS A 229 10.45 -20.81 5.23
N LEU A 230 9.19 -20.67 4.79
CA LEU A 230 8.06 -21.32 5.44
C LEU A 230 7.82 -22.74 4.90
N VAL A 231 7.58 -23.68 5.80
CA VAL A 231 7.17 -25.06 5.48
C VAL A 231 5.90 -25.43 6.23
N ALA A 232 5.13 -26.35 5.67
CA ALA A 232 3.92 -26.87 6.29
C ALA A 232 4.25 -27.79 7.48
N THR A 233 3.59 -27.59 8.61
CA THR A 233 3.72 -28.42 9.83
C THR A 233 2.78 -29.63 9.81
N ARG A 234 1.73 -29.56 8.97
CA ARG A 234 0.69 -30.56 8.75
C ARG A 234 0.22 -30.46 7.29
N LYS A 235 -0.62 -31.39 6.86
CA LYS A 235 -1.37 -31.22 5.61
C LYS A 235 -2.28 -29.98 5.69
N ILE A 236 -2.19 -29.12 4.68
CA ILE A 236 -2.97 -27.89 4.53
C ILE A 236 -3.93 -28.07 3.36
N LYS A 237 -5.19 -27.68 3.53
CA LYS A 237 -6.23 -27.73 2.51
C LYS A 237 -6.29 -26.41 1.71
N PRO A 238 -6.71 -26.46 0.43
CA PRO A 238 -7.04 -25.26 -0.33
C PRO A 238 -8.04 -24.36 0.43
N GLY A 239 -7.81 -23.05 0.40
CA GLY A 239 -8.63 -22.03 1.05
C GLY A 239 -8.26 -21.73 2.51
N GLU A 240 -7.39 -22.52 3.16
CA GLU A 240 -6.92 -22.21 4.51
C GLU A 240 -6.08 -20.92 4.54
N VAL A 241 -6.27 -20.13 5.60
CA VAL A 241 -5.48 -18.92 5.86
C VAL A 241 -4.21 -19.28 6.60
N LEU A 242 -3.07 -19.02 5.97
CA LEU A 242 -1.75 -19.36 6.50
C LEU A 242 -1.11 -18.19 7.25
N ILE A 243 -1.32 -16.97 6.77
CA ILE A 243 -0.77 -15.74 7.34
C ILE A 243 -1.84 -14.67 7.29
N LEU A 244 -1.91 -13.87 8.36
CA LEU A 244 -2.66 -12.62 8.44
C LEU A 244 -1.71 -11.58 9.05
N GLU A 245 -1.12 -10.77 8.19
CA GLU A 245 0.02 -9.93 8.55
C GLU A 245 -0.24 -8.45 8.23
N LYS A 246 0.04 -7.58 9.19
CA LYS A 246 0.15 -6.14 8.96
C LYS A 246 1.59 -5.77 8.59
N PRO A 247 1.79 -4.81 7.68
CA PRO A 247 3.13 -4.34 7.34
C PRO A 247 3.80 -3.68 8.54
N TYR A 248 5.12 -3.88 8.67
CA TYR A 248 5.92 -3.11 9.62
C TYR A 248 5.93 -1.63 9.25
N CYS A 249 6.10 -1.34 7.95
CA CYS A 249 5.96 -0.01 7.38
C CYS A 249 5.31 -0.13 6.00
N SER A 250 4.45 0.83 5.66
CA SER A 250 3.82 0.96 4.36
C SER A 250 3.82 2.41 3.89
N ARG A 251 3.55 2.61 2.60
CA ARG A 251 3.43 3.93 1.96
C ARG A 251 2.39 3.88 0.86
N LEU A 252 1.75 5.00 0.57
CA LEU A 252 0.97 5.16 -0.66
C LEU A 252 1.80 5.80 -1.76
N ASN A 253 1.50 5.46 -3.00
CA ASN A 253 1.91 6.27 -4.14
C ASN A 253 1.20 7.62 -4.08
N LEU A 254 1.89 8.70 -4.46
CA LEU A 254 1.39 10.08 -4.36
C LEU A 254 0.03 10.29 -5.05
N LYS A 255 -0.22 9.63 -6.17
CA LYS A 255 -1.50 9.68 -6.89
C LYS A 255 -2.70 9.14 -6.09
N ASN A 256 -2.44 8.27 -5.10
CA ASN A 256 -3.46 7.58 -4.31
C ASN A 256 -3.76 8.28 -2.97
N VAL A 257 -3.03 9.35 -2.62
CA VAL A 257 -3.25 10.07 -1.35
C VAL A 257 -4.60 10.77 -1.30
N TYR A 258 -5.25 10.99 -2.44
CA TYR A 258 -6.58 11.58 -2.52
C TYR A 258 -7.71 10.57 -2.30
N THR A 259 -7.38 9.27 -2.25
CA THR A 259 -8.37 8.19 -2.30
C THR A 259 -8.20 7.19 -1.15
N HIS A 260 -6.99 7.03 -0.63
CA HIS A 260 -6.64 6.11 0.45
C HIS A 260 -5.93 6.84 1.60
N CYS A 261 -6.21 6.40 2.83
CA CYS A 261 -5.55 6.87 4.04
C CYS A 261 -4.04 6.57 4.01
N SER A 262 -3.19 7.59 4.20
CA SER A 262 -1.73 7.44 4.24
C SER A 262 -1.20 6.74 5.51
N TYR A 263 -2.10 6.35 6.42
CA TYR A 263 -1.79 5.60 7.64
C TYR A 263 -2.38 4.19 7.59
N CYS A 264 -3.71 4.05 7.59
CA CYS A 264 -4.37 2.75 7.64
C CYS A 264 -4.74 2.17 6.26
N LEU A 265 -4.34 2.83 5.17
CA LEU A 265 -4.60 2.41 3.78
C LEU A 265 -6.08 2.26 3.40
N GLN A 266 -7.01 2.53 4.32
CA GLN A 266 -8.44 2.48 4.08
C GLN A 266 -8.86 3.55 3.10
N VAL A 267 -9.76 3.15 2.22
CA VAL A 267 -10.39 3.99 1.22
C VAL A 267 -11.31 5.02 1.91
N SER A 268 -11.29 6.28 1.47
CA SER A 268 -12.13 7.33 2.07
C SER A 268 -12.50 8.44 1.10
N TRP A 269 -13.78 8.83 1.14
CA TRP A 269 -14.35 9.94 0.38
C TRP A 269 -14.03 11.31 0.99
N THR A 270 -13.62 11.33 2.25
CA THR A 270 -13.56 12.54 3.09
C THR A 270 -12.18 12.73 3.70
N MET A 271 -11.16 12.58 2.85
CA MET A 271 -9.75 12.74 3.20
C MET A 271 -9.46 14.09 3.88
N ILE A 272 -8.62 14.04 4.91
CA ILE A 272 -8.13 15.15 5.73
C ILE A 272 -6.63 15.30 5.46
N PRO A 273 -6.14 16.48 5.03
CA PRO A 273 -4.74 16.64 4.69
C PRO A 273 -3.85 16.79 5.93
N CYS A 274 -2.55 16.59 5.73
CA CYS A 274 -1.57 17.13 6.67
C CYS A 274 -1.69 18.66 6.75
N GLN A 275 -1.36 19.22 7.92
CA GLN A 275 -1.37 20.66 8.16
C GLN A 275 -0.23 21.39 7.43
N TYR A 276 0.91 20.72 7.23
CA TYR A 276 2.14 21.36 6.76
C TYR A 276 2.50 20.99 5.33
N CYS A 277 2.33 19.73 4.93
CA CYS A 277 2.69 19.27 3.58
C CYS A 277 1.46 18.85 2.75
N ILE A 278 1.69 18.65 1.46
CA ILE A 278 0.68 18.14 0.51
C ILE A 278 0.84 16.64 0.20
N ASN A 279 1.82 15.98 0.82
CA ASN A 279 2.28 14.66 0.39
C ASN A 279 1.46 13.50 0.97
N VAL A 280 0.61 13.76 1.96
CA VAL A 280 -0.19 12.76 2.66
C VAL A 280 -1.56 13.31 3.05
N ALA A 281 -2.53 12.41 3.13
CA ALA A 281 -3.85 12.69 3.67
C ALA A 281 -4.42 11.43 4.36
N TYR A 282 -5.41 11.63 5.23
CA TYR A 282 -5.88 10.65 6.19
C TYR A 282 -7.40 10.55 6.19
N CYS A 283 -7.95 9.38 6.51
CA CYS A 283 -9.40 9.17 6.59
C CYS A 283 -10.05 9.77 7.85
N SER A 284 -9.25 10.10 8.87
CA SER A 284 -9.74 10.59 10.18
C SER A 284 -8.63 11.35 10.94
N GLU A 285 -9.04 12.22 11.88
CA GLU A 285 -8.11 12.89 12.81
C GLU A 285 -7.30 11.87 13.63
N LYS A 286 -7.91 10.73 14.02
CA LYS A 286 -7.20 9.65 14.69
C LYS A 286 -6.02 9.13 13.86
N CYS A 287 -6.22 8.87 12.56
CA CYS A 287 -5.16 8.41 11.68
C CYS A 287 -4.11 9.50 11.41
N LYS A 288 -4.55 10.76 11.27
CA LYS A 288 -3.65 11.92 11.10
C LYS A 288 -2.72 12.07 12.31
N ASN A 289 -3.29 12.07 13.51
CA ASN A 289 -2.53 12.20 14.77
C ASN A 289 -1.62 11.01 14.99
N LYS A 290 -2.11 9.78 14.79
CA LYS A 290 -1.28 8.60 14.96
C LYS A 290 -0.11 8.55 13.97
N ALA A 291 -0.34 8.93 12.71
CA ALA A 291 0.76 9.06 11.74
C ALA A 291 1.78 10.11 12.18
N TRP A 292 1.32 11.28 12.65
CA TRP A 292 2.17 12.34 13.17
C TRP A 292 3.07 11.85 14.32
N ASP A 293 2.45 11.20 15.29
CA ASP A 293 3.12 10.69 16.49
C ASP A 293 4.12 9.57 16.15
N ASP A 294 3.73 8.63 15.29
CA ASP A 294 4.54 7.46 14.95
C ASP A 294 5.76 7.82 14.07
N TYR A 295 5.61 8.70 13.07
CA TYR A 295 6.70 8.98 12.11
C TYR A 295 6.60 10.31 11.35
N HIS A 296 5.37 10.80 11.10
CA HIS A 296 5.16 11.84 10.10
C HIS A 296 5.69 13.20 10.55
N GLU A 297 5.77 13.50 11.85
CA GLU A 297 6.38 14.73 12.36
C GLU A 297 7.79 14.96 11.79
N VAL A 298 8.65 13.94 11.87
CA VAL A 298 10.02 13.99 11.34
C VAL A 298 9.99 13.97 9.82
N GLU A 299 9.21 13.04 9.26
CA GLU A 299 9.12 12.82 7.81
C GLU A 299 8.61 14.04 7.03
N CYS A 300 7.68 14.80 7.60
CA CYS A 300 7.00 15.93 6.97
C CYS A 300 8.01 17.01 6.52
N SER A 301 9.06 17.23 7.31
CA SER A 301 10.11 18.20 7.03
C SER A 301 11.07 17.79 5.91
N VAL A 302 11.12 16.50 5.56
CA VAL A 302 12.16 15.93 4.70
C VAL A 302 11.60 15.46 3.36
N VAL A 303 10.45 14.78 3.37
CA VAL A 303 9.95 14.06 2.19
C VAL A 303 9.64 14.97 1.00
N GLY A 304 9.09 16.16 1.25
CA GLY A 304 8.85 17.11 0.18
C GLY A 304 10.13 17.47 -0.59
N LEU A 305 11.24 17.64 0.13
CA LEU A 305 12.54 17.97 -0.46
C LEU A 305 13.09 16.78 -1.26
N LEU A 306 12.99 15.57 -0.69
CA LEU A 306 13.39 14.35 -1.40
C LEU A 306 12.63 14.18 -2.72
N LEU A 307 11.31 14.38 -2.69
CA LEU A 307 10.48 14.30 -3.89
C LEU A 307 10.84 15.38 -4.92
N GLY A 308 11.15 16.61 -4.46
CA GLY A 308 11.62 17.71 -5.32
C GLY A 308 12.89 17.37 -6.11
N HIS A 309 13.80 16.59 -5.51
CA HIS A 309 15.00 16.08 -6.17
C HIS A 309 14.74 14.88 -7.11
N GLY A 310 13.52 14.34 -7.15
CA GLY A 310 13.18 13.16 -7.93
C GLY A 310 13.62 11.85 -7.26
N PHE A 311 13.81 11.82 -5.94
CA PHE A 311 14.07 10.58 -5.23
C PHE A 311 12.86 9.65 -5.27
N ASN A 312 13.14 8.34 -5.37
CA ASN A 312 12.14 7.31 -5.58
C ASN A 312 11.41 6.88 -4.29
N ASN A 313 10.37 6.08 -4.47
CA ASN A 313 9.56 5.52 -3.38
C ASN A 313 10.37 4.68 -2.37
N ILE A 314 11.47 4.04 -2.78
CA ILE A 314 12.27 3.20 -1.87
C ILE A 314 12.92 4.06 -0.79
N LEU A 315 13.45 5.24 -1.16
CA LEU A 315 14.14 6.11 -0.20
C LEU A 315 13.21 6.62 0.89
N TRP A 316 12.03 7.13 0.52
CA TRP A 316 11.10 7.57 1.55
C TRP A 316 10.57 6.36 2.39
N LEU A 317 10.56 5.12 1.89
CA LEU A 317 10.19 3.96 2.74
C LEU A 317 11.32 3.61 3.70
N SER A 318 12.55 3.63 3.21
CA SER A 318 13.75 3.39 4.02
C SER A 318 13.92 4.42 5.13
N LEU A 319 13.57 5.68 4.85
CA LEU A 319 13.56 6.77 5.83
C LEU A 319 12.49 6.52 6.89
N ARG A 320 11.25 6.21 6.49
CA ARG A 320 10.17 5.89 7.44
C ARG A 320 10.55 4.72 8.34
N MET A 321 11.11 3.65 7.77
CA MET A 321 11.60 2.50 8.53
C MET A 321 12.65 2.91 9.57
N ALA A 322 13.60 3.79 9.22
CA ALA A 322 14.61 4.26 10.18
C ALA A 322 14.00 5.16 11.27
N ILE A 323 13.06 6.04 10.91
CA ILE A 323 12.33 6.89 11.87
C ILE A 323 11.55 6.01 12.85
N THR A 324 10.79 5.03 12.37
CA THR A 324 10.00 4.11 13.22
C THR A 324 10.91 3.20 14.07
N ALA A 325 11.96 2.61 13.49
CA ALA A 325 12.88 1.73 14.22
C ALA A 325 13.60 2.44 15.38
N THR A 326 13.92 3.72 15.19
CA THR A 326 14.56 4.56 16.22
C THR A 326 13.55 5.30 17.09
N GLU A 327 12.25 5.14 16.81
CA GLU A 327 11.12 5.94 17.32
C GLU A 327 11.47 7.43 17.37
N LYS A 328 11.64 8.01 16.18
CA LYS A 328 11.99 9.42 15.94
C LYS A 328 13.31 9.87 16.59
N GLY A 329 14.26 8.94 16.75
CA GLY A 329 15.60 9.19 17.29
C GLY A 329 15.71 9.06 18.81
N THR A 330 14.61 8.76 19.52
CA THR A 330 14.61 8.65 20.99
C THR A 330 15.20 7.32 21.50
N LYS A 331 15.25 6.29 20.66
CA LYS A 331 15.68 4.92 21.04
C LYS A 331 16.95 4.47 20.31
N LEU A 332 17.84 5.38 19.93
CA LEU A 332 19.04 5.06 19.15
C LEU A 332 19.93 4.03 19.83
N ASP A 333 20.24 4.18 21.12
CA ASP A 333 21.16 3.27 21.81
C ASP A 333 20.54 1.89 22.06
N ALA A 334 19.25 1.84 22.39
CA ALA A 334 18.51 0.59 22.49
C ALA A 334 18.50 -0.17 21.15
N LEU A 335 18.28 0.54 20.04
CA LEU A 335 18.33 -0.05 18.71
C LEU A 335 19.74 -0.54 18.37
N LYS A 336 20.80 0.23 18.62
CA LYS A 336 22.19 -0.21 18.40
C LYS A 336 22.49 -1.53 19.10
N GLN A 337 22.06 -1.68 20.36
CA GLN A 337 22.23 -2.90 21.13
C GLN A 337 21.43 -4.07 20.53
N GLU A 338 20.17 -3.85 20.18
CA GLU A 338 19.33 -4.88 19.56
C GLU A 338 19.91 -5.36 18.23
N LEU A 339 20.36 -4.45 17.36
CA LEU A 339 20.95 -4.81 16.08
C LEU A 339 22.24 -5.63 16.24
N LYS A 340 23.07 -5.28 17.23
CA LYS A 340 24.25 -6.06 17.56
C LYS A 340 23.89 -7.49 17.95
N THR A 341 22.88 -7.69 18.79
CA THR A 341 22.39 -9.03 19.16
C THR A 341 21.94 -9.84 17.94
N ILE A 342 21.30 -9.19 16.96
CA ILE A 342 20.87 -9.86 15.72
C ILE A 342 22.06 -10.23 14.84
N ASP A 343 23.07 -9.36 14.75
CA ASP A 343 24.27 -9.60 13.97
C ASP A 343 25.14 -10.71 14.57
N ASP A 344 25.22 -10.77 15.90
CA ASP A 344 25.95 -11.80 16.65
C ASP A 344 25.23 -13.18 16.65
N SER A 345 23.97 -13.26 16.20
CA SER A 345 23.21 -14.50 16.10
C SER A 345 23.81 -15.47 15.08
N THR A 346 24.27 -16.64 15.54
CA THR A 346 24.88 -17.67 14.70
C THR A 346 23.88 -18.64 14.07
N ASP A 347 22.69 -18.82 14.64
CA ASP A 347 21.66 -19.66 14.04
C ASP A 347 20.89 -18.88 12.96
N PRO A 348 21.03 -19.25 11.68
CA PRO A 348 20.34 -18.55 10.60
C PRO A 348 18.82 -18.77 10.63
N CYS A 349 18.31 -19.80 11.32
CA CYS A 349 16.88 -20.08 11.39
C CYS A 349 16.15 -19.13 12.33
N THR A 350 16.71 -18.89 13.52
CA THR A 350 16.12 -18.04 14.57
C THR A 350 16.60 -16.59 14.52
N LYS A 351 17.47 -16.21 13.58
CA LYS A 351 17.89 -14.81 13.39
C LYS A 351 16.68 -13.89 13.27
N GLY A 352 16.61 -12.84 14.10
CA GLY A 352 15.50 -11.89 14.14
C GLY A 352 14.33 -12.30 15.04
N TYR A 353 14.34 -13.48 15.67
CA TYR A 353 13.38 -13.82 16.71
C TYR A 353 13.60 -12.95 17.94
N GLY A 354 12.53 -12.56 18.64
CA GLY A 354 12.57 -11.95 19.96
C GLY A 354 13.10 -12.90 21.03
N ASP A 355 13.47 -12.34 22.18
CA ASP A 355 14.04 -13.10 23.28
C ASP A 355 13.02 -14.08 23.91
N ASP A 356 11.72 -13.87 23.64
CA ASP A 356 10.63 -14.79 24.00
C ASP A 356 10.41 -15.91 22.97
N GLY A 357 11.30 -16.06 22.00
CA GLY A 357 11.26 -17.11 20.98
C GLY A 357 10.23 -16.88 19.88
N LYS A 358 9.76 -15.65 19.67
CA LYS A 358 8.78 -15.32 18.63
C LYS A 358 9.32 -14.47 17.50
N PHE A 359 8.84 -14.72 16.29
CA PHE A 359 9.14 -13.93 15.10
C PHE A 359 7.98 -12.99 14.78
N TYR A 360 8.16 -11.71 15.09
CA TYR A 360 7.10 -10.71 15.07
C TYR A 360 7.02 -9.93 13.76
N SER A 361 5.82 -9.68 13.25
CA SER A 361 5.61 -8.82 12.07
C SER A 361 5.75 -7.32 12.35
N ASP A 362 5.56 -6.90 13.60
CA ASP A 362 5.54 -5.49 14.02
C ASP A 362 6.85 -5.02 14.67
N LYS A 363 7.90 -5.85 14.65
CA LYS A 363 9.21 -5.51 15.24
C LYS A 363 10.29 -5.35 14.18
N TYR A 364 11.10 -4.30 14.33
CA TYR A 364 12.16 -4.00 13.37
C TYR A 364 13.21 -5.11 13.29
N ARG A 365 13.50 -5.82 14.39
CA ARG A 365 14.46 -6.94 14.40
C ARG A 365 14.16 -8.00 13.34
N SER A 366 12.87 -8.31 13.13
CA SER A 366 12.43 -9.27 12.13
C SER A 366 12.74 -8.76 10.73
N ILE A 367 12.49 -7.47 10.47
CA ILE A 367 12.78 -6.80 9.20
C ILE A 367 14.28 -6.69 8.94
N TYR A 368 15.06 -6.29 9.95
CA TYR A 368 16.51 -6.17 9.86
C TYR A 368 17.19 -7.50 9.53
N SER A 369 16.61 -8.60 10.01
CA SER A 369 17.12 -9.94 9.74
C SER A 369 16.97 -10.38 8.29
N LEU A 370 16.05 -9.78 7.51
CA LEU A 370 15.73 -10.21 6.14
C LEU A 370 16.95 -10.14 5.21
N THR A 371 16.90 -10.93 4.14
CA THR A 371 17.96 -10.91 3.12
C THR A 371 18.01 -9.55 2.43
N ASP A 372 19.19 -9.02 2.19
CA ASP A 372 19.39 -7.75 1.48
C ASP A 372 20.10 -7.92 0.13
N ASN A 373 20.56 -9.16 -0.18
CA ASN A 373 21.31 -9.54 -1.38
C ASN A 373 22.45 -8.57 -1.73
N ILE A 374 23.05 -7.96 -0.72
CA ILE A 374 24.03 -6.90 -0.93
C ILE A 374 25.31 -7.43 -1.60
N ASP A 375 25.69 -8.66 -1.31
CA ASP A 375 26.79 -9.42 -1.90
C ASP A 375 26.63 -9.63 -3.41
N LYS A 376 25.40 -9.55 -3.93
CA LYS A 376 25.05 -9.74 -5.34
C LYS A 376 24.73 -8.42 -6.05
N CYS A 377 24.90 -7.29 -5.35
CA CYS A 377 24.57 -5.97 -5.86
C CYS A 377 25.58 -5.51 -6.93
N SER A 378 25.10 -4.86 -7.99
CA SER A 378 25.98 -4.33 -9.04
C SER A 378 26.87 -3.20 -8.50
N ALA A 379 28.10 -3.09 -9.03
CA ALA A 379 29.04 -2.04 -8.64
C ALA A 379 28.46 -0.61 -8.77
N VAL A 380 27.56 -0.42 -9.73
CA VAL A 380 26.85 0.85 -9.97
C VAL A 380 25.91 1.17 -8.80
N ASN A 381 25.13 0.18 -8.34
CA ASN A 381 24.21 0.36 -7.22
C ASN A 381 24.94 0.51 -5.88
N LEU A 382 26.13 -0.09 -5.72
CA LEU A 382 27.01 0.13 -4.57
C LEU A 382 27.57 1.55 -4.47
N ILE A 383 27.44 2.38 -5.52
CA ILE A 383 27.82 3.81 -5.51
C ILE A 383 26.58 4.68 -5.26
N PHE A 384 25.50 4.47 -6.02
CA PHE A 384 24.33 5.36 -5.95
C PHE A 384 23.55 5.25 -4.65
N ARG A 385 23.41 4.03 -4.09
CA ARG A 385 22.65 3.86 -2.84
C ARG A 385 23.29 4.64 -1.69
N PRO A 386 24.61 4.54 -1.41
CA PRO A 386 25.27 5.40 -0.42
C PRO A 386 25.13 6.90 -0.67
N LEU A 387 25.22 7.38 -1.91
CA LEU A 387 25.06 8.80 -2.25
C LEU A 387 23.64 9.29 -1.96
N TRP A 388 22.62 8.53 -2.35
CA TRP A 388 21.22 8.85 -2.05
C TRP A 388 20.95 8.84 -0.54
N THR A 389 21.51 7.88 0.18
CA THR A 389 21.46 7.84 1.65
C THR A 389 22.11 9.07 2.25
N ALA A 390 23.30 9.46 1.78
CA ALA A 390 24.01 10.63 2.30
C ALA A 390 23.20 11.91 2.14
N ILE A 391 22.61 12.15 0.96
CA ILE A 391 21.71 13.29 0.73
C ILE A 391 20.49 13.23 1.66
N THR A 392 19.89 12.05 1.80
CA THR A 392 18.73 11.85 2.69
C THR A 392 19.06 12.16 4.14
N VAL A 393 20.23 11.72 4.62
CA VAL A 393 20.70 11.96 5.99
C VAL A 393 21.05 13.42 6.21
N CYS A 394 21.64 14.09 5.22
CA CYS A 394 21.86 15.54 5.27
C CYS A 394 20.54 16.27 5.48
N MET A 395 19.52 16.02 4.65
CA MET A 395 18.20 16.64 4.81
C MET A 395 17.54 16.28 6.15
N LEU A 396 17.62 15.02 6.56
CA LEU A 396 17.08 14.58 7.83
C LEU A 396 17.71 15.33 9.02
N ALA A 397 19.03 15.52 8.99
CA ALA A 397 19.76 16.17 10.06
C ALA A 397 19.62 17.70 10.05
N THR A 398 19.50 18.34 8.89
CA THR A 398 19.34 19.80 8.80
C THR A 398 17.90 20.26 8.92
N GLU A 399 16.92 19.44 8.49
CA GLU A 399 15.51 19.84 8.42
C GLU A 399 14.62 19.31 9.54
N SER A 400 15.04 18.26 10.22
CA SER A 400 14.29 17.69 11.34
C SER A 400 14.99 17.89 12.69
N ARG A 401 14.30 17.53 13.77
CA ARG A 401 14.85 17.47 15.13
C ARG A 401 15.10 16.03 15.60
N MET A 402 15.20 15.07 14.67
CA MET A 402 15.42 13.66 15.00
C MET A 402 16.67 13.42 15.86
N PHE A 403 17.70 14.25 15.71
CA PHE A 403 18.93 14.20 16.51
C PHE A 403 18.90 15.19 17.69
N GLY A 404 17.72 15.45 18.25
CA GLY A 404 17.45 16.43 19.32
C GLY A 404 17.41 17.89 18.86
N LYS A 405 18.17 18.25 17.82
CA LYS A 405 18.17 19.57 17.18
C LYS A 405 18.50 19.48 15.70
N LYS A 406 18.21 20.55 14.95
CA LYS A 406 18.75 20.72 13.59
C LYS A 406 20.26 20.86 13.67
N LEU A 407 20.98 20.09 12.87
CA LEU A 407 22.43 20.07 12.80
C LEU A 407 22.93 20.83 11.58
N SER A 408 24.19 21.27 11.61
CA SER A 408 24.84 21.87 10.45
C SER A 408 25.57 20.81 9.62
N LEU A 409 25.55 20.95 8.30
CA LEU A 409 26.15 20.01 7.35
C LEU A 409 27.60 19.63 7.70
N HIS A 410 28.43 20.60 8.09
CA HIS A 410 29.84 20.38 8.42
C HIS A 410 30.08 19.51 9.68
N THR A 411 29.06 19.34 10.53
CA THR A 411 29.14 18.54 11.76
C THR A 411 28.75 17.07 11.54
N LEU A 412 28.07 16.76 10.44
CA LEU A 412 27.39 15.49 10.25
C LEU A 412 28.35 14.29 10.21
N ALA A 413 29.44 14.40 9.46
CA ALA A 413 30.42 13.30 9.31
C ALA A 413 31.16 12.94 10.62
N LYS A 414 31.09 13.80 11.65
CA LYS A 414 31.68 13.56 12.99
C LYS A 414 30.65 13.07 14.01
N ASN A 415 29.36 13.13 13.70
CA ASN A 415 28.29 12.76 14.62
C ASN A 415 27.98 11.25 14.50
N GLN A 416 28.19 10.51 15.58
CA GLN A 416 28.02 9.05 15.60
C GLN A 416 26.58 8.59 15.37
N ASP A 417 25.58 9.34 15.83
CA ASP A 417 24.18 9.01 15.63
C ASP A 417 23.75 9.24 14.18
N VAL A 418 24.23 10.33 13.57
CA VAL A 418 24.03 10.60 12.14
C VAL A 418 24.65 9.49 11.30
N MET A 419 25.88 9.06 11.65
CA MET A 419 26.56 7.96 10.98
C MET A 419 25.79 6.65 11.12
N PHE A 420 25.29 6.34 12.32
CA PHE A 420 24.49 5.15 12.59
C PHE A 420 23.17 5.16 11.80
N VAL A 421 22.40 6.26 11.88
CA VAL A 421 21.12 6.39 11.15
C VAL A 421 21.33 6.32 9.64
N GLY A 422 22.41 6.89 9.12
CA GLY A 422 22.72 6.76 7.70
C GLY A 422 23.02 5.32 7.28
N LYS A 423 23.84 4.60 8.05
CA LYS A 423 24.09 3.16 7.83
C LYS A 423 22.81 2.34 7.92
N LEU A 424 21.90 2.69 8.85
CA LEU A 424 20.59 2.07 8.99
C LEU A 424 19.68 2.32 7.78
N ILE A 425 19.59 3.55 7.29
CA ILE A 425 18.83 3.90 6.07
C ILE A 425 19.39 3.14 4.87
N LEU A 426 20.72 3.07 4.72
CA LEU A 426 21.35 2.30 3.64
C LEU A 426 20.96 0.82 3.71
N LYS A 427 21.07 0.18 4.88
CA LYS A 427 20.60 -1.20 5.11
C LYS A 427 19.13 -1.39 4.75
N ASN A 428 18.27 -0.43 5.12
CA ASN A 428 16.85 -0.46 4.77
C ASN A 428 16.63 -0.40 3.25
N ILE A 429 17.40 0.41 2.53
CA ILE A 429 17.34 0.47 1.06
C ILE A 429 17.65 -0.91 0.47
N HIS A 430 18.75 -1.55 0.88
CA HIS A 430 19.09 -2.89 0.37
C HIS A 430 18.01 -3.93 0.69
N THR A 431 17.46 -3.89 1.91
CA THR A 431 16.36 -4.74 2.33
C THR A 431 15.13 -4.54 1.44
N LEU A 432 14.75 -3.30 1.14
CA LEU A 432 13.59 -2.98 0.29
C LEU A 432 13.77 -3.36 -1.18
N PHE A 433 15.00 -3.36 -1.70
CA PHE A 433 15.25 -3.85 -3.06
C PHE A 433 14.91 -5.33 -3.21
N SER A 434 15.14 -6.12 -2.16
CA SER A 434 14.88 -7.56 -2.14
C SER A 434 13.48 -7.93 -1.63
N ASN A 435 12.90 -7.14 -0.73
CA ASN A 435 11.73 -7.56 0.06
C ASN A 435 10.48 -6.68 -0.07
N ARG A 436 10.53 -5.51 -0.73
CA ARG A 436 9.32 -4.67 -0.82
C ARG A 436 8.18 -5.42 -1.52
N GLN A 437 6.98 -5.29 -0.98
CA GLN A 437 5.75 -5.80 -1.58
C GLN A 437 4.89 -4.63 -2.01
N SER A 438 4.42 -4.66 -3.25
CA SER A 438 3.43 -3.71 -3.73
C SER A 438 2.04 -4.18 -3.32
N PHE A 439 1.22 -3.28 -2.79
CA PHE A 439 -0.19 -3.57 -2.46
C PHE A 439 -1.13 -2.81 -3.39
N GLY A 440 -2.37 -3.29 -3.50
CA GLY A 440 -3.41 -2.76 -4.40
C GLY A 440 -4.10 -3.82 -5.25
N PRO A 441 -5.22 -3.50 -5.92
CA PRO A 441 -5.91 -4.44 -6.79
C PRO A 441 -5.00 -4.86 -7.96
N SER A 442 -4.94 -6.17 -8.22
CA SER A 442 -4.14 -6.75 -9.31
C SER A 442 -4.72 -6.50 -10.71
N HIS A 443 -5.99 -6.09 -10.80
CA HIS A 443 -6.74 -5.97 -12.06
C HIS A 443 -7.45 -4.61 -12.18
N GLY A 444 -6.94 -3.80 -13.09
CA GLY A 444 -7.56 -2.60 -13.65
C GLY A 444 -6.83 -2.28 -14.95
N PRO A 445 -7.44 -1.55 -15.90
CA PRO A 445 -6.85 -1.26 -17.22
C PRO A 445 -5.48 -0.53 -17.17
N GLU A 446 -5.03 -0.09 -15.99
CA GLU A 446 -3.67 0.43 -15.78
C GLU A 446 -2.80 -0.33 -14.75
N GLY A 447 -3.28 -1.39 -14.08
CA GLY A 447 -2.44 -2.26 -13.22
C GLY A 447 -1.56 -1.54 -12.17
N GLN A 448 -1.96 -0.36 -11.70
CA GLN A 448 -1.11 0.51 -10.89
C GLN A 448 -1.26 0.18 -9.39
N SER A 449 -0.16 -0.28 -8.77
CA SER A 449 -0.07 -0.48 -7.32
C SER A 449 -0.53 0.76 -6.53
N LEU A 450 -1.20 0.52 -5.40
CA LEU A 450 -1.57 1.54 -4.42
C LEU A 450 -0.35 2.13 -3.70
N GLY A 451 0.67 1.30 -3.46
CA GLY A 451 1.91 1.68 -2.81
C GLY A 451 2.74 0.46 -2.41
N ASP A 452 3.76 0.68 -1.59
CA ASP A 452 4.72 -0.35 -1.18
C ASP A 452 4.71 -0.56 0.34
N ALA A 453 4.97 -1.79 0.74
CA ALA A 453 5.05 -2.24 2.12
C ALA A 453 6.29 -3.11 2.34
N VAL A 454 6.76 -3.16 3.58
CA VAL A 454 7.76 -4.13 4.04
C VAL A 454 7.12 -5.02 5.10
N MET A 455 7.21 -6.33 4.89
CA MET A 455 6.61 -7.37 5.74
C MET A 455 7.73 -8.22 6.33
N ALA A 456 7.45 -8.95 7.41
CA ALA A 456 8.44 -9.86 8.01
C ALA A 456 8.19 -11.30 7.58
N VAL A 457 7.04 -11.85 7.94
CA VAL A 457 6.74 -13.28 7.84
C VAL A 457 6.47 -13.68 6.39
N SER A 458 5.62 -12.93 5.69
CA SER A 458 5.31 -13.22 4.29
C SER A 458 6.47 -13.01 3.32
N ASN A 459 7.51 -12.30 3.74
CA ASN A 459 8.77 -12.16 3.00
C ASN A 459 9.67 -13.40 3.10
N LEU A 460 9.34 -14.36 3.96
CA LEU A 460 9.98 -15.68 4.01
C LEU A 460 9.35 -16.69 3.04
N ILE A 461 8.35 -16.29 2.25
CA ILE A 461 7.77 -17.17 1.22
C ILE A 461 8.60 -17.02 -0.05
N ASN A 462 9.23 -18.11 -0.50
CA ASN A 462 10.02 -18.11 -1.73
C ASN A 462 9.15 -18.20 -2.98
N HIS A 463 9.79 -17.96 -4.11
CA HIS A 463 9.14 -17.99 -5.41
C HIS A 463 8.87 -19.42 -5.94
N SER A 464 7.68 -19.62 -6.51
CA SER A 464 7.41 -20.63 -7.56
C SER A 464 6.61 -20.00 -8.71
N CYS A 465 6.86 -20.44 -9.94
CA CYS A 465 6.07 -20.00 -11.08
C CYS A 465 4.65 -20.62 -11.11
N ASP A 466 4.44 -21.73 -10.39
CA ASP A 466 3.16 -22.34 -10.02
C ASP A 466 3.08 -22.35 -8.48
N ALA A 467 2.73 -21.22 -7.90
CA ALA A 467 2.72 -21.03 -6.45
C ALA A 467 1.55 -21.77 -5.79
N ASN A 468 1.76 -22.30 -4.59
CA ASN A 468 0.72 -22.96 -3.79
C ASN A 468 -0.03 -22.01 -2.86
N THR A 469 0.25 -20.72 -2.94
CA THR A 469 -0.49 -19.68 -2.24
C THR A 469 -0.87 -18.50 -3.13
N ILE A 470 -1.82 -17.70 -2.64
CA ILE A 470 -2.14 -16.36 -3.15
C ILE A 470 -2.18 -15.36 -1.99
N LYS A 471 -1.83 -14.12 -2.30
CA LYS A 471 -1.87 -12.98 -1.38
C LYS A 471 -3.09 -12.11 -1.67
N GLN A 472 -3.80 -11.72 -0.63
CA GLN A 472 -4.89 -10.76 -0.70
C GLN A 472 -4.69 -9.62 0.29
N TRP A 473 -4.88 -8.39 -0.18
CA TRP A 473 -4.85 -7.20 0.67
C TRP A 473 -6.25 -6.80 1.15
N TYR A 474 -6.34 -6.51 2.44
CA TYR A 474 -7.49 -6.00 3.18
C TYR A 474 -7.08 -4.67 3.82
N ALA A 475 -7.01 -3.62 3.00
CA ALA A 475 -6.42 -2.32 3.36
C ALA A 475 -5.01 -2.40 3.97
N ASP A 476 -4.86 -2.33 5.31
CA ASP A 476 -3.58 -2.40 6.03
C ASP A 476 -3.18 -3.82 6.45
N CYS A 477 -3.90 -4.85 6.00
CA CYS A 477 -3.61 -6.23 6.36
C CYS A 477 -3.47 -7.09 5.09
N MET A 478 -2.56 -8.05 5.09
CA MET A 478 -2.40 -9.01 4.01
C MET A 478 -2.70 -10.41 4.53
N ALA A 479 -3.56 -11.14 3.84
CA ALA A 479 -3.79 -12.55 4.06
C ALA A 479 -3.07 -13.40 3.00
N VAL A 480 -2.53 -14.53 3.42
CA VAL A 480 -1.99 -15.57 2.52
C VAL A 480 -2.88 -16.79 2.61
N TYR A 481 -3.45 -17.20 1.48
CA TYR A 481 -4.31 -18.37 1.37
C TYR A 481 -3.58 -19.50 0.64
N ALA A 482 -3.79 -20.74 1.08
CA ALA A 482 -3.41 -21.90 0.29
C ALA A 482 -4.33 -22.04 -0.93
N VAL A 483 -3.77 -22.24 -2.12
CA VAL A 483 -4.53 -22.55 -3.35
C VAL A 483 -4.38 -23.98 -3.80
N TYR A 484 -3.41 -24.71 -3.26
CA TYR A 484 -3.27 -26.15 -3.46
C TYR A 484 -3.29 -26.87 -2.11
N PRO A 485 -3.58 -28.18 -2.08
CA PRO A 485 -3.14 -29.02 -0.99
C PRO A 485 -1.62 -28.88 -0.81
N ILE A 486 -1.16 -28.70 0.42
CA ILE A 486 0.27 -28.64 0.76
C ILE A 486 0.53 -29.74 1.78
N GLU A 487 1.40 -30.68 1.44
CA GLU A 487 1.71 -31.82 2.32
C GLU A 487 2.67 -31.39 3.45
N GLN A 488 2.66 -32.15 4.55
CA GLN A 488 3.54 -31.89 5.68
C GLN A 488 5.01 -31.88 5.24
N GLY A 489 5.75 -30.83 5.63
CA GLY A 489 7.15 -30.64 5.29
C GLY A 489 7.39 -29.95 3.94
N GLU A 490 6.35 -29.77 3.11
CA GLU A 490 6.49 -29.02 1.87
C GLU A 490 6.65 -27.52 2.13
N GLN A 491 7.38 -26.84 1.24
CA GLN A 491 7.57 -25.40 1.31
C GLN A 491 6.31 -24.66 0.81
N VAL A 492 6.01 -23.57 1.49
CA VAL A 492 5.02 -22.58 1.04
C VAL A 492 5.68 -21.69 -0.01
N PHE A 493 5.02 -21.50 -1.15
CA PHE A 493 5.50 -20.72 -2.27
C PHE A 493 4.51 -19.64 -2.68
N ASP A 494 5.05 -18.49 -3.08
CA ASP A 494 4.33 -17.37 -3.67
C ASP A 494 4.87 -17.10 -5.08
N ASN A 495 4.17 -16.29 -5.87
CA ASN A 495 4.61 -15.89 -7.19
C ASN A 495 5.10 -14.43 -7.18
N TYR A 496 6.37 -14.20 -7.53
CA TYR A 496 6.96 -12.85 -7.54
C TYR A 496 6.60 -12.03 -8.79
N GLY A 497 5.54 -12.42 -9.51
CA GLY A 497 5.09 -11.81 -10.76
C GLY A 497 5.06 -12.76 -11.99
N PRO A 498 6.13 -13.52 -12.29
CA PRO A 498 6.21 -14.28 -13.53
C PRO A 498 5.50 -15.63 -13.42
N ARG A 499 4.21 -15.68 -13.79
CA ARG A 499 3.41 -16.92 -13.84
C ARG A 499 3.67 -17.70 -15.13
N PHE A 500 3.77 -19.03 -15.03
CA PHE A 500 4.06 -19.88 -16.20
C PHE A 500 2.94 -19.88 -17.24
N ASN A 501 1.69 -19.77 -16.80
CA ASN A 501 0.52 -19.77 -17.67
C ASN A 501 0.40 -18.48 -18.51
N VAL A 502 1.17 -17.42 -18.18
CA VAL A 502 1.18 -16.15 -18.92
C VAL A 502 2.51 -15.90 -19.64
N MET A 503 3.64 -16.34 -19.05
CA MET A 503 4.98 -15.98 -19.51
C MET A 503 5.85 -17.20 -19.80
N GLU A 504 6.52 -17.19 -20.95
CA GLU A 504 7.49 -18.22 -21.33
C GLU A 504 8.68 -18.30 -20.36
N LYS A 505 9.28 -19.49 -20.23
CA LYS A 505 10.38 -19.77 -19.30
C LYS A 505 11.53 -18.75 -19.40
N CYS A 506 11.98 -18.41 -20.59
CA CYS A 506 13.12 -17.50 -20.78
C CYS A 506 12.82 -16.09 -20.21
N ILE A 507 11.59 -15.59 -20.40
CA ILE A 507 11.13 -14.30 -19.89
C ILE A 507 11.00 -14.38 -18.36
N ARG A 508 10.45 -15.47 -17.83
CA ARG A 508 10.35 -15.70 -16.38
C ARG A 508 11.71 -15.69 -15.70
N GLN A 509 12.69 -16.44 -16.20
CA GLN A 509 14.05 -16.47 -15.65
C GLN A 509 14.68 -15.08 -15.68
N ARG A 510 14.60 -14.38 -16.82
CA ARG A 510 15.12 -13.01 -16.94
C ARG A 510 14.45 -12.04 -15.96
N TYR A 511 13.14 -12.18 -15.73
CA TYR A 511 12.40 -11.36 -14.77
C TYR A 511 12.91 -11.57 -13.34
N LEU A 512 13.18 -12.82 -12.98
CA LEU A 512 13.60 -13.24 -11.64
C LEU A 512 15.07 -12.89 -11.30
N ASN A 513 15.90 -12.59 -12.30
CA ASN A 513 17.30 -12.17 -12.10
C ASN A 513 17.45 -11.00 -11.12
N ARG A 514 16.41 -10.15 -10.94
CA ARG A 514 16.41 -9.06 -9.95
C ARG A 514 16.49 -9.52 -8.49
N TRP A 515 16.17 -10.79 -8.22
CA TRP A 515 16.32 -11.45 -6.92
C TRP A 515 17.54 -12.37 -6.88
N HIS A 516 18.37 -12.36 -7.93
CA HIS A 516 19.65 -13.05 -8.00
C HIS A 516 19.59 -14.58 -7.75
N PHE A 517 18.59 -15.24 -8.35
CA PHE A 517 18.48 -16.70 -8.39
C PHE A 517 17.89 -17.17 -9.74
N ASN A 518 18.14 -18.44 -10.08
CA ASN A 518 17.49 -19.11 -11.21
C ASN A 518 16.38 -20.03 -10.67
N CYS A 519 15.19 -19.93 -11.24
CA CYS A 519 14.05 -20.73 -10.78
C CYS A 519 14.10 -22.15 -11.33
N ASP A 520 13.98 -23.14 -10.45
CA ASP A 520 13.95 -24.56 -10.80
C ASP A 520 12.64 -25.25 -10.41
N CYS A 521 11.56 -24.47 -10.22
CA CYS A 521 10.23 -25.00 -9.97
C CYS A 521 9.77 -25.93 -11.11
N LEU A 522 8.78 -26.80 -10.87
CA LEU A 522 8.25 -27.74 -11.86
C LEU A 522 7.96 -27.12 -13.25
N PRO A 523 7.29 -25.94 -13.35
CA PRO A 523 7.12 -25.27 -14.64
C PRO A 523 8.41 -24.85 -15.36
N CYS A 524 9.48 -24.53 -14.62
CA CYS A 524 10.78 -24.16 -15.19
C CYS A 524 11.60 -25.39 -15.56
N ALA A 525 11.61 -26.41 -14.69
CA ALA A 525 12.33 -27.66 -14.91
C ALA A 525 11.81 -28.38 -16.18
N ASN A 526 10.48 -28.45 -16.33
CA ASN A 526 9.83 -29.18 -17.42
C ASN A 526 9.43 -28.31 -18.62
N ASN A 527 9.82 -27.03 -18.63
CA ASN A 527 9.47 -26.07 -19.68
C ASN A 527 7.96 -26.06 -20.03
N TRP A 528 7.10 -25.97 -19.01
CA TRP A 528 5.64 -25.98 -19.21
C TRP A 528 5.20 -24.84 -20.14
N PRO A 529 4.23 -25.09 -21.04
CA PRO A 529 3.76 -24.08 -21.97
C PRO A 529 2.79 -23.08 -21.29
N THR A 530 2.45 -22.01 -22.01
CA THR A 530 1.49 -21.00 -21.57
C THR A 530 0.04 -21.50 -21.72
N MET A 531 -0.93 -20.74 -21.19
CA MET A 531 -2.32 -21.18 -20.99
C MET A 531 -2.98 -21.79 -22.23
N HIS A 532 -2.73 -21.26 -23.43
CA HIS A 532 -3.36 -21.70 -24.68
C HIS A 532 -2.98 -23.13 -25.12
N SER A 533 -1.88 -23.68 -24.58
CA SER A 533 -1.38 -25.00 -24.94
C SER A 533 -1.40 -25.99 -23.77
N LEU A 534 -2.12 -25.64 -22.69
CA LEU A 534 -2.28 -26.55 -21.55
C LEU A 534 -3.26 -27.69 -21.89
N PRO A 535 -2.96 -28.94 -21.50
CA PRO A 535 -3.89 -30.04 -21.71
C PRO A 535 -5.09 -29.90 -20.77
N SER A 536 -6.24 -30.39 -21.24
CA SER A 536 -7.47 -30.51 -20.45
C SER A 536 -7.47 -31.82 -19.67
N TYR A 537 -8.08 -31.83 -18.47
CA TYR A 537 -8.32 -33.08 -17.72
C TYR A 537 -9.10 -34.11 -18.55
N ARG A 538 -9.91 -33.67 -19.52
CA ARG A 538 -10.70 -34.55 -20.40
C ARG A 538 -9.83 -35.47 -21.26
N LYS A 539 -8.57 -35.10 -21.47
CA LYS A 539 -7.58 -35.87 -22.25
C LYS A 539 -6.62 -36.67 -21.35
N GLN A 540 -6.84 -36.68 -20.04
CA GLN A 540 -5.97 -37.35 -19.06
C GLN A 540 -6.71 -38.53 -18.42
N GLU A 541 -5.95 -39.47 -17.86
CA GLU A 541 -6.51 -40.60 -17.11
C GLU A 541 -7.10 -40.11 -15.79
N MET A 542 -8.39 -40.40 -15.57
CA MET A 542 -9.12 -40.04 -14.36
C MET A 542 -10.39 -40.90 -14.24
N SER A 543 -10.86 -41.15 -13.02
CA SER A 543 -12.10 -41.90 -12.78
C SER A 543 -13.31 -41.21 -13.40
N GLU A 544 -14.27 -41.99 -13.92
CA GLU A 544 -15.50 -41.46 -14.50
C GLU A 544 -16.35 -40.69 -13.48
N ASP A 545 -16.33 -41.09 -12.21
CA ASP A 545 -17.00 -40.34 -11.15
C ASP A 545 -16.39 -38.94 -10.96
N SER A 546 -15.06 -38.84 -10.90
CA SER A 546 -14.38 -37.54 -10.78
C SER A 546 -14.62 -36.65 -12.01
N LYS A 547 -14.61 -37.22 -13.23
CA LYS A 547 -14.96 -36.48 -14.46
C LYS A 547 -16.38 -35.94 -14.40
N LYS A 548 -17.34 -36.77 -13.98
CA LYS A 548 -18.75 -36.37 -13.85
C LYS A 548 -18.93 -35.26 -12.82
N GLN A 549 -18.25 -35.33 -11.67
CA GLN A 549 -18.28 -34.27 -10.66
C GLN A 549 -17.72 -32.94 -11.21
N LEU A 550 -16.59 -32.98 -11.93
CA LEU A 550 -15.99 -31.79 -12.53
C LEU A 550 -16.88 -31.18 -13.62
N ASP A 551 -17.45 -32.01 -14.50
CA ASP A 551 -18.37 -31.59 -15.55
C ASP A 551 -19.59 -30.87 -14.96
N GLN A 552 -20.13 -31.37 -13.84
CA GLN A 552 -21.25 -30.75 -13.15
C GLN A 552 -20.90 -29.37 -12.60
N ILE A 553 -19.73 -29.21 -11.96
CA ILE A 553 -19.28 -27.91 -11.42
C ILE A 553 -19.07 -26.91 -12.57
N ILE A 554 -18.34 -27.32 -13.62
CA ILE A 554 -18.03 -26.48 -14.77
C ILE A 554 -19.31 -26.04 -15.49
N TYR A 555 -20.27 -26.94 -15.70
CA TYR A 555 -21.55 -26.63 -16.34
C TYR A 555 -22.41 -25.70 -15.47
N ARG A 556 -22.55 -26.01 -14.17
CA ARG A 556 -23.39 -25.24 -13.24
C ARG A 556 -22.95 -23.79 -13.16
N TYR A 557 -21.65 -23.55 -13.07
CA TYR A 557 -21.11 -22.21 -12.91
C TYR A 557 -20.66 -21.60 -14.23
N LYS A 558 -20.69 -22.32 -15.36
CA LYS A 558 -20.13 -21.82 -16.64
C LYS A 558 -18.72 -21.25 -16.45
N VAL A 559 -17.87 -21.97 -15.72
CA VAL A 559 -16.52 -21.55 -15.27
C VAL A 559 -15.73 -20.80 -16.36
N CYS A 560 -15.75 -21.30 -17.60
CA CYS A 560 -15.05 -20.66 -18.72
C CYS A 560 -15.56 -19.26 -19.07
N ASN A 561 -16.86 -18.99 -18.87
CA ASN A 561 -17.48 -17.69 -19.15
C ASN A 561 -17.35 -16.72 -17.97
N LEU A 562 -17.12 -17.24 -16.76
CA LEU A 562 -17.06 -16.42 -15.54
C LEU A 562 -15.73 -15.71 -15.33
N MET A 563 -14.63 -16.10 -15.99
CA MET A 563 -13.33 -15.42 -15.88
C MET A 563 -13.35 -13.92 -16.26
N PHE A 564 -14.48 -13.41 -16.76
CA PHE A 564 -14.68 -12.01 -17.13
C PHE A 564 -15.91 -11.39 -16.45
N ASP A 565 -16.49 -12.06 -15.45
CA ASP A 565 -17.69 -11.60 -14.75
C ASP A 565 -17.35 -11.11 -13.33
N ASP A 566 -17.48 -9.80 -13.13
CA ASP A 566 -17.28 -9.15 -11.84
C ASP A 566 -18.26 -9.64 -10.75
N ASN A 567 -19.29 -10.41 -11.12
CA ASN A 567 -20.32 -10.91 -10.23
C ASN A 567 -20.07 -12.31 -9.67
N ILE A 568 -18.89 -12.93 -9.92
CA ILE A 568 -18.57 -14.28 -9.44
C ILE A 568 -18.93 -14.47 -7.96
N ARG A 569 -18.65 -13.48 -7.10
CA ARG A 569 -18.88 -13.58 -5.65
C ARG A 569 -20.33 -13.65 -5.21
N TYR A 570 -21.25 -13.18 -6.05
CA TYR A 570 -22.68 -13.24 -5.75
C TYR A 570 -23.28 -14.61 -6.10
N LEU A 571 -22.50 -15.48 -6.75
CA LEU A 571 -22.93 -16.84 -7.05
C LEU A 571 -22.98 -17.67 -5.77
N PRO A 572 -24.12 -18.32 -5.48
CA PRO A 572 -24.25 -19.16 -4.29
C PRO A 572 -23.19 -20.26 -4.24
N ASN A 573 -22.53 -20.40 -3.08
CA ASN A 573 -21.57 -21.45 -2.77
C ASN A 573 -20.34 -21.55 -3.69
N ILE A 574 -20.07 -20.55 -4.52
CA ILE A 574 -18.99 -20.61 -5.51
C ILE A 574 -17.61 -20.90 -4.90
N LEU A 575 -17.31 -20.31 -3.73
CA LEU A 575 -16.03 -20.54 -3.06
C LEU A 575 -15.82 -22.02 -2.75
N ASN A 576 -16.81 -22.66 -2.11
CA ASN A 576 -16.72 -24.07 -1.73
C ASN A 576 -16.59 -24.98 -2.96
N GLU A 577 -17.31 -24.66 -4.04
CA GLU A 577 -17.25 -25.43 -5.29
C GLU A 577 -15.92 -25.24 -6.03
N LEU A 578 -15.35 -24.03 -6.03
CA LEU A 578 -14.01 -23.77 -6.55
C LEU A 578 -12.93 -24.53 -5.77
N LEU A 579 -12.98 -24.49 -4.43
CA LEU A 579 -12.04 -25.22 -3.59
C LEU A 579 -12.16 -26.74 -3.80
N LYS A 580 -13.40 -27.26 -3.94
CA LYS A 580 -13.66 -28.66 -4.27
C LYS A 580 -13.10 -29.03 -5.65
N MET A 581 -13.35 -28.21 -6.67
CA MET A 581 -12.84 -28.42 -8.03
C MET A 581 -11.31 -28.43 -8.06
N ILE A 582 -10.67 -27.50 -7.35
CA ILE A 582 -9.20 -27.43 -7.22
C ILE A 582 -8.66 -28.72 -6.56
N ASN A 583 -9.27 -29.18 -5.47
CA ASN A 583 -8.83 -30.40 -4.79
C ASN A 583 -8.95 -31.63 -5.70
N LEU A 584 -10.12 -31.81 -6.36
CA LEU A 584 -10.36 -32.90 -7.29
C LEU A 584 -9.36 -32.90 -8.45
N LEU A 585 -9.16 -31.75 -9.09
CA LEU A 585 -8.19 -31.62 -10.19
C LEU A 585 -6.78 -31.91 -9.70
N PHE A 586 -6.35 -31.33 -8.58
CA PHE A 586 -5.00 -31.50 -8.06
C PHE A 586 -4.67 -32.97 -7.74
N GLU A 587 -5.62 -33.72 -7.19
CA GLU A 587 -5.43 -35.13 -6.82
C GLU A 587 -5.49 -36.09 -8.01
N ASN A 588 -6.17 -35.71 -9.11
CA ASN A 588 -6.51 -36.64 -10.19
C ASN A 588 -5.90 -36.32 -11.55
N VAL A 589 -5.23 -35.16 -11.73
CA VAL A 589 -4.64 -34.78 -13.03
C VAL A 589 -3.12 -34.67 -12.94
N GLN A 590 -2.45 -35.04 -14.03
CA GLN A 590 -1.05 -34.71 -14.21
C GLN A 590 -0.93 -33.22 -14.59
N LYS A 591 -0.20 -32.46 -13.77
CA LYS A 591 0.07 -31.05 -14.07
C LYS A 591 1.02 -30.90 -15.27
N PRO A 592 0.82 -29.88 -16.11
CA PRO A 592 -0.14 -28.79 -15.96
C PRO A 592 -1.54 -29.12 -16.53
N CYS A 593 -2.59 -28.47 -16.04
CA CYS A 593 -3.97 -28.64 -16.50
C CYS A 593 -4.67 -27.28 -16.66
N ILE A 594 -5.36 -27.06 -17.78
CA ILE A 594 -6.02 -25.78 -18.08
C ILE A 594 -7.15 -25.46 -17.09
N GLU A 595 -8.01 -26.43 -16.75
CA GLU A 595 -9.14 -26.20 -15.85
C GLU A 595 -8.69 -25.91 -14.41
N LEU A 596 -7.55 -26.48 -13.99
CA LEU A 596 -6.97 -26.17 -12.69
C LEU A 596 -6.49 -24.71 -12.65
N MET A 597 -5.84 -24.23 -13.71
CA MET A 597 -5.41 -22.84 -13.83
C MET A 597 -6.59 -21.86 -13.87
N MET A 598 -7.68 -22.24 -14.55
CA MET A 598 -8.93 -21.46 -14.59
C MET A 598 -9.56 -21.36 -13.19
N ALA A 599 -9.68 -22.49 -12.47
CA ALA A 599 -10.25 -22.49 -11.12
C ALA A 599 -9.45 -21.63 -10.13
N ILE A 600 -8.11 -21.66 -10.21
CA ILE A 600 -7.25 -20.79 -9.37
C ILE A 600 -7.40 -19.32 -9.75
N SER A 601 -7.53 -19.00 -11.03
CA SER A 601 -7.73 -17.62 -11.49
C SER A 601 -9.05 -17.07 -10.98
N MET A 602 -10.13 -17.86 -11.03
CA MET A 602 -11.43 -17.49 -10.46
C MET A 602 -11.38 -17.39 -8.92
N LEU A 603 -10.65 -18.27 -8.25
CA LEU A 603 -10.46 -18.19 -6.80
C LEU A 603 -9.75 -16.89 -6.42
N LYS A 604 -8.74 -16.48 -7.20
CA LYS A 604 -8.03 -15.22 -7.02
C LYS A 604 -8.97 -14.02 -7.20
N GLU A 605 -9.80 -13.98 -8.24
CA GLU A 605 -10.84 -12.95 -8.43
C GLU A 605 -11.86 -12.94 -7.27
N TYR A 606 -12.25 -14.12 -6.79
CA TYR A 606 -13.09 -14.28 -5.60
C TYR A 606 -12.45 -13.68 -4.34
N TYR A 607 -11.12 -13.54 -4.24
CA TYR A 607 -10.47 -12.85 -3.11
C TYR A 607 -10.10 -11.37 -3.39
N GLU A 608 -9.79 -10.98 -4.63
CA GLU A 608 -9.23 -9.66 -5.03
C GLU A 608 -10.13 -8.43 -5.19
N TRP A 609 -11.44 -8.57 -5.35
CA TRP A 609 -12.39 -7.45 -5.37
C TRP A 609 -12.13 -6.44 -4.25
N SER A 610 -12.00 -5.19 -4.66
CA SER A 610 -11.75 -4.05 -3.81
C SER A 610 -12.88 -3.04 -4.01
N ASP A 611 -13.24 -2.34 -2.94
CA ASP A 611 -14.11 -1.17 -2.99
C ASP A 611 -13.40 -0.03 -3.73
N VAL A 612 -13.33 -0.08 -5.07
CA VAL A 612 -12.66 0.99 -5.81
C VAL A 612 -13.61 2.16 -5.99
N ILE A 613 -13.37 3.22 -5.21
CA ILE A 613 -14.12 4.47 -5.24
C ILE A 613 -14.11 5.17 -6.62
N PHE A 614 -13.07 4.97 -7.44
CA PHE A 614 -12.82 5.77 -8.66
C PHE A 614 -12.60 4.98 -9.96
N HIS A 615 -12.85 3.66 -10.02
CA HIS A 615 -12.71 2.88 -11.27
C HIS A 615 -14.00 2.74 -12.07
N TYR A 616 -15.09 3.36 -11.61
CA TYR A 616 -16.26 3.55 -12.45
C TYR A 616 -16.07 4.85 -13.22
N GLU A 617 -15.38 4.80 -14.36
CA GLU A 617 -15.80 5.68 -15.45
C GLU A 617 -17.30 5.40 -15.67
N PRO A 618 -18.12 6.44 -15.90
CA PRO A 618 -19.48 6.19 -16.32
C PRO A 618 -19.38 5.34 -17.59
N ILE A 619 -20.03 4.17 -17.57
CA ILE A 619 -20.49 3.59 -18.82
C ILE A 619 -21.42 4.68 -19.39
N ASP A 620 -20.87 5.48 -20.31
CA ASP A 620 -21.65 6.34 -21.18
C ASP A 620 -22.58 5.43 -21.97
N LYS A 621 -23.80 5.28 -21.43
CA LYS A 621 -25.06 4.90 -22.07
C LYS A 621 -26.05 4.55 -20.97
N PHE A 622 -26.98 5.47 -20.67
CA PHE A 622 -28.43 5.24 -20.73
C PHE A 622 -29.17 6.58 -20.59
#